data_AF-A0A1F9G4U3-F1
#
_entry.id   AF-A0A1F9G4U3-F1
#
_cell.length_a   1.000
_cell.length_b   1.000
_cell.length_c   1.000
_cell.angle_alpha   90.00
_cell.angle_beta   90.00
_cell.angle_gamma   90.00
#
_symmetry.space_group_name_H-M   'P 1'
#
loop_
_entity.id
_entity.type
_entity.pdbx_description
1 polymer ?
#
loop_
_entity_poly.entity_id
_entity_poly.type
_entity_poly.pdbx_seq_one_letter_code
_entity_poly.pdbx_strand_id
1 'polypeptide(L)'
;MAASASGGAVEAPLAFLSLADRVLRSFQVGPWWRGGGIVAIFLAGYLLSLRAPKRDQVLAVVAVVLCFASMSLPRDLFGWQQAGVRFLPMPAMALIALVAIERLPRSRANILAVLMLAYAASSLTWAGKKGADNAERHRFVTEPLAALSPTPRVLGPAILDPCLGPCDDEVPGFLPGFHVGQLYAVRLGGVAALGHASLRSVHHVLQRPETDGVPPPDAQYWAVRQGSRREELLARLPIWLSLQEAVLIVGAREELQRIRDAGYVPELDTGRVFVGTFEGCAGRVEVEGGAGKVAHVGAWPLNTAAVDVTLGGDGTAMVERVPCGEVWLVVDGQRCAGAEPGLPLRTTWRFGAPGTIACVPATPELPP
;
A
#
# COMPACT_ATOMS: atom_id res chain seq x y z
N MET A 1 10.71 44.92 -10.99
CA MET A 1 11.05 43.49 -11.01
C MET A 1 10.69 42.95 -12.38
N ALA A 2 11.71 42.67 -13.20
CA ALA A 2 11.54 42.13 -14.55
C ALA A 2 11.26 40.63 -14.46
N ALA A 3 10.14 40.18 -15.04
CA ALA A 3 9.83 38.77 -15.21
C ALA A 3 10.78 38.17 -16.25
N SER A 4 11.64 37.24 -15.83
CA SER A 4 12.55 36.50 -16.67
C SER A 4 11.77 35.55 -17.58
N ALA A 5 11.53 35.96 -18.83
CA ALA A 5 10.89 35.17 -19.87
C ALA A 5 11.86 34.19 -20.57
N SER A 6 12.58 33.36 -19.80
CA SER A 6 13.60 32.45 -20.33
C SER A 6 13.36 30.96 -20.07
N GLY A 7 12.21 30.57 -19.48
CA GLY A 7 11.91 29.17 -19.15
C GLY A 7 11.38 28.30 -20.31
N GLY A 8 10.78 28.91 -21.34
CA GLY A 8 9.95 28.15 -22.30
C GLY A 8 10.70 27.30 -23.34
N ALA A 9 11.98 27.58 -23.62
CA ALA A 9 12.69 26.91 -24.73
C ALA A 9 13.32 25.56 -24.33
N VAL A 10 13.62 25.34 -23.05
CA VAL A 10 14.24 24.10 -22.53
C VAL A 10 13.19 23.15 -21.95
N GLU A 11 12.03 23.65 -21.54
CA GLU A 11 10.94 22.83 -21.00
C GLU A 11 10.23 21.98 -22.06
N ALA A 12 10.07 22.47 -23.29
CA ALA A 12 9.35 21.75 -24.34
C ALA A 12 10.05 20.45 -24.81
N PRO A 13 11.38 20.42 -25.05
CA PRO A 13 12.09 19.18 -25.37
C PRO A 13 12.06 18.15 -24.24
N LEU A 14 12.19 18.61 -22.99
CA LEU A 14 12.12 17.74 -21.81
C LEU A 14 10.71 17.19 -21.61
N ALA A 15 9.67 17.99 -21.86
CA ALA A 15 8.28 17.54 -21.83
C ALA A 15 8.01 16.47 -22.90
N PHE A 16 8.51 16.66 -24.13
CA PHE A 16 8.38 15.67 -25.21
C PHE A 16 9.12 14.37 -24.88
N LEU A 17 10.36 14.43 -24.40
CA LEU A 17 11.12 13.25 -23.99
C LEU A 17 10.43 12.50 -22.83
N SER A 18 9.85 13.22 -21.87
CA SER A 18 9.07 12.62 -20.79
C SER A 18 7.77 11.97 -21.28
N LEU A 19 7.13 12.53 -22.31
CA LEU A 19 5.93 11.96 -22.92
C LEU A 19 6.30 10.71 -23.73
N ALA A 20 7.37 10.79 -24.53
CA ALA A 20 7.89 9.66 -25.30
C ALA A 20 8.29 8.51 -24.37
N ASP A 21 9.02 8.78 -23.29
CA ASP A 21 9.36 7.78 -22.27
C ASP A 21 8.10 7.14 -21.66
N ARG A 22 7.10 7.94 -21.28
CA ARG A 22 5.81 7.44 -20.77
C ARG A 22 5.06 6.56 -21.79
N VAL A 23 5.06 6.94 -23.06
CA VAL A 23 4.42 6.17 -24.13
C VAL A 23 5.18 4.85 -24.36
N LEU A 24 6.50 4.88 -24.45
CA LEU A 24 7.31 3.67 -24.66
C LEU A 24 7.19 2.68 -23.50
N ARG A 25 7.19 3.18 -22.25
CA ARG A 25 6.97 2.34 -21.05
C ARG A 25 5.57 1.73 -20.99
N SER A 26 4.61 2.24 -21.76
CA SER A 26 3.28 1.64 -21.88
C SER A 26 3.28 0.35 -22.71
N PHE A 27 4.25 0.16 -23.62
CA PHE A 27 4.39 -1.06 -24.43
C PHE A 27 5.19 -2.15 -23.71
N GLN A 28 6.29 -1.76 -23.06
CA GLN A 28 7.07 -2.66 -22.23
C GLN A 28 7.74 -1.89 -21.10
N VAL A 29 7.58 -2.42 -19.89
CA VAL A 29 8.20 -1.89 -18.67
C VAL A 29 9.73 -1.93 -18.76
N GLY A 30 10.39 -0.90 -18.21
CA GLY A 30 11.85 -0.83 -18.08
C GLY A 30 12.47 0.26 -18.97
N PRO A 31 13.74 0.11 -19.39
CA PRO A 31 14.45 1.12 -20.16
C PRO A 31 13.82 1.34 -21.53
N TRP A 32 13.96 2.56 -22.04
CA TRP A 32 13.33 3.04 -23.29
C TRP A 32 13.58 2.12 -24.50
N TRP A 33 14.72 1.43 -24.57
CA TRP A 33 15.04 0.53 -25.70
C TRP A 33 14.13 -0.70 -25.77
N ARG A 34 13.51 -1.12 -24.66
CA ARG A 34 12.53 -2.22 -24.64
C ARG A 34 11.23 -1.80 -25.31
N GLY A 35 10.62 -0.72 -24.82
CA GLY A 35 9.43 -0.15 -25.46
C GLY A 35 9.71 0.29 -26.90
N GLY A 36 10.82 1.00 -27.11
CA GLY A 36 11.24 1.51 -28.43
C GLY A 36 11.54 0.40 -29.44
N GLY A 37 12.14 -0.72 -28.99
CA GLY A 37 12.39 -1.88 -29.84
C GLY A 37 11.10 -2.48 -30.40
N ILE A 38 10.09 -2.70 -29.54
CA ILE A 38 8.78 -3.21 -29.97
C ILE A 38 8.09 -2.25 -30.94
N VAL A 39 8.10 -0.94 -30.63
CA VAL A 39 7.51 0.08 -31.51
C VAL A 39 8.21 0.12 -32.87
N ALA A 40 9.54 0.01 -32.90
CA ALA A 40 10.31 -0.01 -34.14
C ALA A 40 10.00 -1.25 -35.00
N ILE A 41 9.89 -2.43 -34.37
CA ILE A 41 9.52 -3.69 -35.03
C ILE A 41 8.12 -3.57 -35.64
N PHE A 42 7.17 -3.05 -34.86
CA PHE A 42 5.81 -2.82 -35.33
C PHE A 42 5.77 -1.83 -36.49
N LEU A 43 6.45 -0.69 -36.38
CA LEU A 43 6.46 0.33 -37.42
C LEU A 43 7.07 -0.22 -38.71
N ALA A 44 8.16 -0.99 -38.61
CA ALA A 44 8.75 -1.66 -39.75
C ALA A 44 7.77 -2.66 -40.40
N GLY A 45 7.11 -3.50 -39.60
CA GLY A 45 6.10 -4.45 -40.10
C GLY A 45 4.91 -3.75 -40.76
N TYR A 46 4.43 -2.67 -40.15
CA TYR A 46 3.34 -1.85 -40.68
C TYR A 46 3.71 -1.21 -42.02
N LEU A 47 4.87 -0.56 -42.11
CA LEU A 47 5.35 0.07 -43.34
C LEU A 47 5.55 -0.94 -44.48
N LEU A 48 6.02 -2.15 -44.16
CA LEU A 48 6.12 -3.25 -45.13
C LEU A 48 4.74 -3.74 -45.58
N SER A 49 3.76 -3.77 -44.68
CA SER A 49 2.38 -4.19 -44.97
C SER A 49 1.62 -3.18 -45.85
N LEU A 50 1.98 -1.90 -45.84
CA LEU A 50 1.39 -0.90 -46.75
C LEU A 50 1.61 -1.23 -48.23
N ARG A 51 2.69 -1.97 -48.55
CA ARG A 51 3.01 -2.41 -49.92
C ARG A 51 2.50 -3.82 -50.23
N ALA A 52 1.79 -4.45 -49.29
CA ALA A 52 1.27 -5.81 -49.41
C ALA A 52 -0.14 -5.82 -50.06
N PRO A 53 -0.66 -7.00 -50.45
CA PRO A 53 -2.06 -7.17 -50.87
C PRO A 53 -3.04 -6.61 -49.85
N LYS A 54 -4.24 -6.21 -50.32
CA LYS A 54 -5.28 -5.57 -49.50
C LYS A 54 -5.61 -6.32 -48.21
N ARG A 55 -5.59 -7.66 -48.22
CA ARG A 55 -5.83 -8.49 -47.03
C ARG A 55 -4.87 -8.15 -45.87
N ASP A 56 -3.60 -7.94 -46.19
CA ASP A 56 -2.56 -7.70 -45.19
C ASP A 56 -2.56 -6.25 -44.73
N GLN A 57 -2.93 -5.33 -45.63
CA GLN A 57 -3.21 -3.94 -45.26
C GLN A 57 -4.36 -3.86 -44.25
N VAL A 58 -5.42 -4.65 -44.45
CA VAL A 58 -6.53 -4.74 -43.49
C VAL A 58 -6.06 -5.29 -42.15
N LEU A 59 -5.24 -6.36 -42.13
CA LEU A 59 -4.67 -6.89 -40.88
C LEU A 59 -3.79 -5.85 -40.16
N ALA A 60 -2.99 -5.10 -40.91
CA ALA A 60 -2.17 -4.02 -40.36
C ALA A 60 -3.01 -2.90 -39.73
N VAL A 61 -4.10 -2.48 -40.40
CA VAL A 61 -5.05 -1.49 -39.85
C VAL A 61 -5.75 -2.03 -38.61
N VAL A 62 -6.24 -3.27 -38.63
CA VAL A 62 -6.90 -3.91 -37.48
C VAL A 62 -5.96 -3.96 -36.28
N ALA A 63 -4.70 -4.33 -36.47
CA ALA A 63 -3.77 -4.41 -35.35
C ALA A 63 -3.29 -3.02 -34.87
N VAL A 64 -3.25 -1.98 -35.73
CA VAL A 64 -3.13 -0.57 -35.27
C VAL A 64 -4.33 -0.21 -34.39
N VAL A 65 -5.56 -0.49 -34.82
CA VAL A 65 -6.79 -0.22 -34.07
C VAL A 65 -6.79 -0.96 -32.74
N LEU A 66 -6.42 -2.24 -32.71
CA LEU A 66 -6.31 -3.03 -31.47
C LEU A 66 -5.21 -2.49 -30.54
N CYS A 67 -4.07 -2.03 -31.09
CA CYS A 67 -3.04 -1.35 -30.29
C CYS A 67 -3.60 -0.09 -29.65
N PHE A 68 -4.22 0.82 -30.41
CA PHE A 68 -4.82 2.03 -29.87
C PHE A 68 -5.96 1.73 -28.88
N ALA A 69 -6.81 0.75 -29.19
CA ALA A 69 -7.88 0.31 -28.29
C ALA A 69 -7.30 -0.18 -26.96
N SER A 70 -6.27 -1.03 -26.99
CA SER A 70 -5.61 -1.51 -25.76
C SER A 70 -4.91 -0.40 -24.97
N MET A 71 -4.34 0.61 -25.66
CA MET A 71 -3.76 1.79 -25.01
C MET A 71 -4.80 2.76 -24.46
N SER A 72 -6.01 2.76 -25.01
CA SER A 72 -7.16 3.57 -24.57
C SER A 72 -7.92 2.94 -23.40
N LEU A 73 -7.68 1.65 -23.12
CA LEU A 73 -8.21 1.01 -21.92
C LEU A 73 -7.58 1.67 -20.68
N PRO A 74 -8.36 1.85 -19.59
CA PRO A 74 -7.88 2.58 -18.42
C PRO A 74 -6.55 2.01 -17.95
N ARG A 75 -5.53 2.87 -17.87
CA ARG A 75 -4.20 2.52 -17.34
C ARG A 75 -4.27 1.98 -15.91
N ASP A 76 -5.34 2.37 -15.22
CA ASP A 76 -5.59 2.15 -13.80
C ASP A 76 -6.72 1.15 -13.59
N LEU A 77 -6.92 0.18 -14.50
CA LEU A 77 -7.54 -1.07 -14.09
C LEU A 77 -6.61 -1.71 -13.06
N PHE A 78 -6.90 -1.40 -11.80
CA PHE A 78 -6.13 -1.59 -10.59
C PHE A 78 -5.66 -3.04 -10.37
N GLY A 79 -4.62 -3.47 -11.09
CA GLY A 79 -4.02 -4.80 -10.92
C GLY A 79 -2.93 -5.11 -11.94
N TRP A 80 -1.73 -5.42 -11.46
CA TRP A 80 -0.74 -6.22 -12.18
C TRP A 80 -1.31 -7.61 -12.58
N GLN A 81 -2.37 -8.04 -11.90
CA GLN A 81 -3.11 -9.28 -12.16
C GLN A 81 -3.99 -9.19 -13.43
N GLN A 82 -4.23 -7.98 -13.95
CA GLN A 82 -4.81 -7.76 -15.28
C GLN A 82 -3.75 -7.42 -16.34
N ALA A 83 -2.49 -7.83 -16.12
CA ALA A 83 -1.45 -7.76 -17.14
C ALA A 83 -1.91 -8.35 -18.50
N GLY A 84 -2.91 -9.24 -18.52
CA GLY A 84 -3.56 -9.75 -19.73
C GLY A 84 -4.01 -8.67 -20.73
N VAL A 85 -4.44 -7.48 -20.29
CA VAL A 85 -4.91 -6.42 -21.21
C VAL A 85 -3.74 -5.60 -21.77
N ARG A 86 -2.67 -5.43 -21.00
CA ARG A 86 -1.42 -4.76 -21.42
C ARG A 86 -0.55 -5.64 -22.32
N PHE A 87 -0.74 -6.96 -22.31
CA PHE A 87 -0.05 -7.85 -23.23
C PHE A 87 -0.67 -7.88 -24.62
N LEU A 88 -1.98 -7.64 -24.80
CA LEU A 88 -2.65 -7.68 -26.12
C LEU A 88 -1.96 -6.91 -27.26
N PRO A 89 -1.39 -5.70 -27.06
CA PRO A 89 -0.68 -5.01 -28.13
C PRO A 89 0.57 -5.79 -28.60
N MET A 90 1.27 -6.52 -27.74
CA MET A 90 2.50 -7.22 -28.13
C MET A 90 2.27 -8.38 -29.13
N PRO A 91 1.33 -9.33 -28.92
CA PRO A 91 0.98 -10.34 -29.91
C PRO A 91 0.40 -9.74 -31.20
N ALA A 92 -0.42 -8.69 -31.11
CA ALA A 92 -0.96 -8.02 -32.29
C ALA A 92 0.16 -7.37 -33.14
N MET A 93 1.11 -6.72 -32.50
CA MET A 93 2.31 -6.15 -33.14
C MET A 93 3.21 -7.24 -33.73
N ALA A 94 3.42 -8.34 -32.99
CA ALA A 94 4.22 -9.48 -33.43
C ALA A 94 3.61 -10.17 -34.66
N LEU A 95 2.28 -10.30 -34.73
CA LEU A 95 1.58 -10.88 -35.87
C LEU A 95 1.78 -10.05 -37.15
N ILE A 96 1.69 -8.71 -37.09
CA ILE A 96 1.99 -7.87 -38.26
C ILE A 96 3.45 -8.00 -38.67
N ALA A 97 4.37 -8.00 -37.70
CA ALA A 97 5.79 -8.14 -37.98
C ALA A 97 6.09 -9.48 -38.67
N LEU A 98 5.45 -10.58 -38.23
CA LEU A 98 5.60 -11.90 -38.84
C LEU A 98 5.13 -11.95 -40.30
N VAL A 99 3.96 -11.37 -40.61
CA VAL A 99 3.44 -11.29 -41.99
C VAL A 99 4.41 -10.55 -42.92
N ALA A 100 5.04 -9.49 -42.42
CA ALA A 100 6.05 -8.76 -43.17
C ALA A 100 7.37 -9.54 -43.32
N ILE A 101 7.79 -10.28 -42.29
CA ILE A 101 9.02 -11.10 -42.29
C ILE A 101 8.94 -12.22 -43.33
N GLU A 102 7.79 -12.89 -43.47
CA GLU A 102 7.60 -14.00 -44.42
C GLU A 102 7.83 -13.59 -45.89
N ARG A 103 7.71 -12.30 -46.20
CA ARG A 103 7.85 -11.75 -47.55
C ARG A 103 9.29 -11.31 -47.88
N LEU A 104 10.18 -11.28 -46.89
CA LEU A 104 11.56 -10.85 -47.09
C LEU A 104 12.38 -11.95 -47.79
N PRO A 105 13.34 -11.58 -48.66
CA PRO A 105 14.35 -12.51 -49.13
C PRO A 105 15.03 -13.22 -47.95
N ARG A 106 15.30 -14.52 -48.09
CA ARG A 106 15.79 -15.39 -47.01
C ARG A 106 16.99 -14.81 -46.24
N SER A 107 17.91 -14.13 -46.92
CA SER A 107 19.05 -13.45 -46.30
C SER A 107 18.64 -12.33 -45.35
N ARG A 108 17.68 -11.48 -45.75
CA ARG A 108 17.15 -10.38 -44.91
C ARG A 108 16.27 -10.91 -43.78
N ALA A 109 15.47 -11.94 -44.06
CA ALA A 109 14.67 -12.62 -43.05
C ALA A 109 15.57 -13.22 -41.95
N ASN A 110 16.69 -13.86 -42.30
CA ASN A 110 17.65 -14.39 -41.35
C ASN A 110 18.30 -13.28 -40.50
N ILE A 111 18.72 -12.17 -41.10
CA ILE A 111 19.28 -11.02 -40.36
C ILE A 111 18.25 -10.51 -39.35
N LEU A 112 17.01 -10.31 -39.79
CA LEU A 112 15.94 -9.83 -38.92
C LEU A 112 15.64 -10.84 -37.80
N ALA A 113 15.61 -12.13 -38.09
CA ALA A 113 15.45 -13.18 -37.08
C ALA A 113 16.57 -13.14 -36.03
N VAL A 114 17.82 -12.96 -36.44
CA VAL A 114 18.96 -12.81 -35.52
C VAL A 114 18.81 -11.54 -34.66
N LEU A 115 18.41 -10.42 -35.25
CA LEU A 115 18.16 -9.17 -34.51
C LEU A 115 17.01 -9.32 -33.50
N MET A 116 15.92 -10.01 -33.87
CA MET A 116 14.80 -10.28 -32.97
C MET A 116 15.21 -11.23 -31.84
N LEU A 117 16.01 -12.24 -32.14
CA LEU A 117 16.56 -13.14 -31.13
C LEU A 117 17.48 -12.39 -30.17
N ALA A 118 18.37 -11.53 -30.69
CA ALA A 118 19.25 -10.70 -29.88
C ALA A 118 18.47 -9.72 -29.00
N TYR A 119 17.42 -9.10 -29.52
CA TYR A 119 16.51 -8.25 -28.77
C TYR A 119 15.78 -9.03 -27.67
N ALA A 120 15.20 -10.19 -28.00
CA ALA A 120 14.49 -11.04 -27.05
C ALA A 120 15.42 -11.53 -25.93
N ALA A 121 16.62 -12.01 -26.28
CA ALA A 121 17.64 -12.41 -25.33
C ALA A 121 18.03 -11.24 -24.42
N SER A 122 18.33 -10.06 -24.98
CA SER A 122 18.67 -8.86 -24.19
C SER A 122 17.54 -8.44 -23.25
N SER A 123 16.28 -8.51 -23.73
CA SER A 123 15.09 -8.18 -22.96
C SER A 123 14.84 -9.17 -21.81
N LEU A 124 15.08 -10.46 -22.05
CA LEU A 124 15.00 -11.51 -21.03
C LEU A 124 16.14 -11.42 -20.02
N THR A 125 17.38 -11.18 -20.48
CA THR A 125 18.55 -10.99 -19.60
C THR A 125 18.35 -9.76 -18.71
N TRP A 126 17.87 -8.65 -19.25
CA TRP A 126 17.55 -7.46 -18.46
C TRP A 126 16.45 -7.77 -17.43
N ALA A 127 15.37 -8.45 -17.84
CA ALA A 127 14.26 -8.80 -16.94
C ALA A 127 14.72 -9.75 -15.84
N GLY A 128 15.54 -10.75 -16.17
CA GLY A 128 16.14 -11.67 -15.20
C GLY A 128 17.06 -10.96 -14.22
N LYS A 129 17.95 -10.08 -14.71
CA LYS A 129 18.81 -9.25 -13.87
C LYS A 129 18.00 -8.37 -12.93
N LYS A 130 17.00 -7.64 -13.44
CA LYS A 130 16.13 -6.80 -12.60
C LYS A 130 15.29 -7.61 -11.62
N GLY A 131 14.87 -8.82 -11.99
CA GLY A 131 14.23 -9.75 -11.07
C GLY A 131 15.14 -10.14 -9.91
N ALA A 132 16.40 -10.48 -10.20
CA ALA A 132 17.40 -10.79 -9.18
C ALA A 132 17.75 -9.57 -8.32
N ASP A 133 17.98 -8.41 -8.94
CA ASP A 133 18.24 -7.14 -8.23
C ASP A 133 17.06 -6.78 -7.30
N ASN A 134 15.82 -6.95 -7.78
CA ASN A 134 14.62 -6.71 -6.98
C ASN A 134 14.46 -7.73 -5.84
N ALA A 135 14.75 -9.01 -6.09
CA ALA A 135 14.71 -10.04 -5.06
C ALA A 135 15.72 -9.74 -3.94
N GLU A 136 16.94 -9.33 -4.29
CA GLU A 136 17.96 -8.95 -3.31
C GLU A 136 17.57 -7.67 -2.57
N ARG A 137 17.08 -6.64 -3.28
CA ARG A 137 16.61 -5.39 -2.66
C ARG A 137 15.49 -5.61 -1.64
N HIS A 138 14.59 -6.57 -1.88
CA HIS A 138 13.45 -6.86 -1.00
C HIS A 138 13.69 -8.06 -0.08
N ARG A 139 14.92 -8.57 -0.04
CA ARG A 139 15.32 -9.69 0.81
C ARG A 139 15.00 -9.46 2.29
N PHE A 140 15.10 -8.21 2.74
CA PHE A 140 14.72 -7.79 4.10
C PHE A 140 13.24 -8.04 4.44
N VAL A 141 12.36 -8.18 3.45
CA VAL A 141 10.95 -8.54 3.64
C VAL A 141 10.72 -10.04 3.48
N THR A 142 11.44 -10.68 2.56
CA THR A 142 11.17 -12.08 2.21
C THR A 142 11.86 -13.06 3.14
N GLU A 143 13.08 -12.78 3.62
CA GLU A 143 13.76 -13.65 4.59
C GLU A 143 13.01 -13.81 5.90
N PRO A 144 12.47 -12.74 6.51
CA PRO A 144 11.84 -12.86 7.82
C PRO A 144 10.55 -13.69 7.79
N LEU A 145 9.92 -13.88 6.62
CA LEU A 145 8.78 -14.78 6.45
C LEU A 145 9.09 -16.19 6.95
N ALA A 146 10.30 -16.68 6.72
CA ALA A 146 10.69 -18.02 7.12
C ALA A 146 10.69 -18.20 8.65
N ALA A 147 10.96 -17.14 9.40
CA ALA A 147 11.02 -17.15 10.87
C ALA A 147 9.62 -17.13 11.52
N LEU A 148 8.58 -16.72 10.80
CA LEU A 148 7.22 -16.69 11.34
C LEU A 148 6.60 -18.07 11.43
N SER A 149 5.89 -18.31 12.54
CA SER A 149 5.04 -19.48 12.69
C SER A 149 3.76 -19.33 11.85
N PRO A 150 3.37 -20.35 11.07
CA PRO A 150 2.16 -20.31 10.26
C PRO A 150 0.91 -20.46 11.14
N THR A 151 0.50 -19.37 11.76
CA THR A 151 -0.71 -19.30 12.59
C THR A 151 -1.65 -18.25 11.99
N PRO A 152 -2.78 -18.68 11.38
CA PRO A 152 -3.75 -17.77 10.78
C PRO A 152 -4.34 -16.82 11.83
N ARG A 153 -4.36 -15.54 11.52
CA ARG A 153 -4.87 -14.46 12.37
C ARG A 153 -5.27 -13.25 11.53
N VAL A 154 -6.14 -12.40 12.06
CA VAL A 154 -6.51 -11.13 11.41
C VAL A 154 -5.32 -10.17 11.51
N LEU A 155 -4.66 -9.96 10.37
CA LEU A 155 -3.46 -9.14 10.27
C LEU A 155 -3.81 -7.78 9.69
N GLY A 156 -3.43 -6.70 10.38
CA GLY A 156 -3.45 -5.34 9.84
C GLY A 156 -2.10 -4.95 9.25
N PRO A 157 -1.94 -4.89 7.91
CA PRO A 157 -0.71 -4.37 7.30
C PRO A 157 -0.66 -2.84 7.31
N ALA A 158 0.49 -2.26 7.64
CA ALA A 158 0.78 -0.85 7.45
C ALA A 158 2.15 -0.69 6.78
N ILE A 159 2.17 -0.12 5.58
CA ILE A 159 3.39 0.06 4.79
C ILE A 159 3.73 1.56 4.81
N LEU A 160 4.63 1.93 5.72
CA LEU A 160 5.00 3.33 5.98
C LEU A 160 6.02 3.87 4.99
N ASP A 161 6.86 2.98 4.47
CA ASP A 161 7.80 3.25 3.40
C ASP A 161 7.94 2.00 2.53
N PRO A 162 7.26 1.95 1.36
CA PRO A 162 7.27 0.79 0.47
C PRO A 162 8.62 0.60 -0.25
N CYS A 163 9.51 1.60 -0.23
CA CYS A 163 10.81 1.57 -0.90
C CYS A 163 11.98 1.48 0.09
N LEU A 164 11.76 1.83 1.37
CA LEU A 164 12.80 1.99 2.40
C LEU A 164 14.01 2.79 1.88
N GLY A 165 13.74 3.89 1.18
CA GLY A 165 14.75 4.70 0.49
C GLY A 165 14.26 5.27 -0.85
N PRO A 166 15.19 5.76 -1.70
CA PRO A 166 14.84 6.29 -3.03
C PRO A 166 14.12 5.24 -3.88
N CYS A 167 12.87 5.51 -4.24
CA CYS A 167 12.12 4.68 -5.18
C CYS A 167 12.66 4.93 -6.59
N ASP A 168 13.43 3.98 -7.12
CA ASP A 168 13.78 3.98 -8.53
C ASP A 168 12.63 3.32 -9.30
N ASP A 169 11.59 4.11 -9.60
CA ASP A 169 10.38 3.69 -10.30
C ASP A 169 10.64 3.47 -11.80
N GLU A 170 11.62 2.62 -12.13
CA GLU A 170 11.81 2.13 -13.50
C GLU A 170 10.58 1.35 -13.98
N VAL A 171 9.82 0.78 -13.03
CA VAL A 171 8.52 0.15 -13.26
C VAL A 171 7.44 0.92 -12.48
N PRO A 172 6.73 1.86 -13.15
CA PRO A 172 5.69 2.65 -12.49
C PRO A 172 4.63 1.76 -11.84
N GLY A 173 4.42 1.94 -10.53
CA GLY A 173 3.43 1.20 -9.74
C GLY A 173 3.85 -0.22 -9.32
N PHE A 174 5.05 -0.68 -9.66
CA PHE A 174 5.59 -1.95 -9.15
C PHE A 174 6.56 -1.67 -8.00
N LEU A 175 5.99 -1.53 -6.81
CA LEU A 175 6.77 -1.54 -5.57
C LEU A 175 6.38 -2.81 -4.81
N PRO A 176 7.26 -3.83 -4.76
CA PRO A 176 7.00 -5.05 -4.01
C PRO A 176 6.63 -4.77 -2.54
N GLY A 177 7.11 -3.65 -1.97
CA GLY A 177 6.67 -3.10 -0.69
C GLY A 177 5.15 -3.00 -0.51
N PHE A 178 4.40 -2.67 -1.57
CA PHE A 178 2.93 -2.63 -1.52
C PHE A 178 2.26 -4.00 -1.42
N HIS A 179 2.98 -5.08 -1.75
CA HIS A 179 2.47 -6.44 -1.76
C HIS A 179 2.90 -7.25 -0.54
N VAL A 180 3.64 -6.65 0.38
CA VAL A 180 4.20 -7.34 1.54
C VAL A 180 3.11 -7.94 2.42
N GLY A 181 2.01 -7.22 2.64
CA GLY A 181 0.84 -7.75 3.33
C GLY A 181 0.31 -9.06 2.73
N GLN A 182 0.36 -9.20 1.40
CA GLN A 182 -0.08 -10.42 0.70
C GLN A 182 0.89 -11.58 0.89
N LEU A 183 2.20 -11.32 0.88
CA LEU A 183 3.21 -12.34 1.12
C LEU A 183 3.11 -12.91 2.54
N TYR A 184 2.94 -12.03 3.54
CA TYR A 184 2.78 -12.42 4.94
C TYR A 184 1.44 -13.13 5.18
N ALA A 185 0.36 -12.70 4.52
CA ALA A 185 -0.93 -13.38 4.54
C ALA A 185 -0.82 -14.86 4.16
N VAL A 186 -0.20 -15.13 3.00
CA VAL A 186 -0.01 -16.50 2.50
C VAL A 186 0.87 -17.31 3.45
N ARG A 187 1.95 -16.70 3.97
CA ARG A 187 2.85 -17.36 4.91
C ARG A 187 2.15 -17.76 6.22
N LEU A 188 1.24 -16.94 6.71
CA LEU A 188 0.47 -17.19 7.94
C LEU A 188 -0.69 -18.19 7.71
N GLY A 189 -0.79 -18.83 6.54
CA GLY A 189 -1.85 -19.79 6.24
C GLY A 189 -3.16 -19.14 5.81
N GLY A 190 -3.13 -17.88 5.40
CA GLY A 190 -4.28 -17.13 4.93
C GLY A 190 -4.37 -16.97 3.42
N VAL A 191 -5.46 -16.33 2.99
CA VAL A 191 -5.69 -15.96 1.59
C VAL A 191 -5.62 -14.45 1.50
N ALA A 192 -4.71 -13.95 0.65
CA ALA A 192 -4.71 -12.55 0.27
C ALA A 192 -5.78 -12.35 -0.80
N ALA A 193 -6.76 -11.49 -0.55
CA ALA A 193 -7.65 -11.03 -1.60
C ALA A 193 -6.82 -10.30 -2.69
N LEU A 194 -7.20 -10.57 -3.94
CA LEU A 194 -6.43 -10.25 -5.15
C LEU A 194 -6.07 -8.75 -5.20
N GLY A 195 -4.79 -8.48 -5.47
CA GLY A 195 -4.11 -7.24 -5.12
C GLY A 195 -4.24 -6.13 -6.15
N HIS A 196 -4.76 -5.00 -5.67
CA HIS A 196 -4.62 -3.60 -6.09
C HIS A 196 -5.94 -2.86 -6.22
N ALA A 197 -7.09 -3.54 -6.12
CA ALA A 197 -8.36 -2.84 -6.12
C ALA A 197 -8.37 -1.85 -4.95
N SER A 198 -8.29 -0.54 -5.24
CA SER A 198 -8.55 0.56 -4.30
C SER A 198 -9.93 0.49 -3.64
N LEU A 199 -10.71 -0.55 -3.94
CA LEU A 199 -11.91 -0.96 -3.25
C LEU A 199 -11.54 -1.55 -1.89
N ARG A 200 -11.88 -0.78 -0.84
CA ARG A 200 -11.70 -1.10 0.58
C ARG A 200 -12.14 -2.52 0.98
N SER A 201 -13.09 -3.10 0.24
CA SER A 201 -13.67 -4.43 0.49
C SER A 201 -12.81 -5.61 0.03
N VAL A 202 -11.74 -5.39 -0.74
CA VAL A 202 -10.95 -6.47 -1.36
C VAL A 202 -9.57 -6.62 -0.70
N HIS A 203 -9.30 -5.93 0.40
CA HIS A 203 -8.01 -5.98 1.10
C HIS A 203 -8.07 -6.59 2.50
N HIS A 204 -9.13 -7.35 2.78
CA HIS A 204 -9.21 -8.13 4.01
C HIS A 204 -8.31 -9.36 3.92
N VAL A 205 -7.08 -9.21 4.39
CA VAL A 205 -6.19 -10.34 4.64
C VAL A 205 -6.75 -11.10 5.84
N LEU A 206 -7.30 -12.29 5.57
CA LEU A 206 -7.97 -13.21 6.50
C LEU A 206 -9.27 -12.69 7.15
N GLN A 207 -10.36 -12.62 6.38
CA GLN A 207 -11.71 -12.59 6.95
C GLN A 207 -12.12 -13.99 7.44
N ARG A 208 -12.23 -14.16 8.76
CA ARG A 208 -13.24 -15.02 9.39
C ARG A 208 -14.56 -14.22 9.50
N PRO A 209 -15.73 -14.88 9.55
CA PRO A 209 -17.01 -14.22 9.33
C PRO A 209 -17.28 -13.13 10.39
N GLU A 210 -17.80 -12.00 9.92
CA GLU A 210 -18.44 -10.94 10.73
C GLU A 210 -17.68 -10.53 11.99
N THR A 211 -16.53 -9.87 11.82
CA THR A 211 -16.10 -8.88 12.83
C THR A 211 -16.92 -7.62 12.60
N ASP A 212 -18.11 -7.58 13.20
CA ASP A 212 -18.89 -6.36 13.33
C ASP A 212 -18.01 -5.28 14.01
N GLY A 213 -17.76 -4.17 13.31
CA GLY A 213 -17.49 -2.91 13.99
C GLY A 213 -16.19 -2.16 13.66
N VAL A 214 -15.22 -2.73 12.94
CA VAL A 214 -13.98 -1.99 12.62
C VAL A 214 -13.85 -1.77 11.12
N PRO A 215 -14.30 -0.62 10.58
CA PRO A 215 -14.08 -0.32 9.18
C PRO A 215 -12.57 -0.30 8.89
N PRO A 216 -12.11 -0.87 7.76
CA PRO A 216 -10.72 -0.81 7.38
C PRO A 216 -10.30 0.67 7.26
N PRO A 217 -9.07 1.03 7.65
CA PRO A 217 -8.62 2.40 7.54
C PRO A 217 -8.71 2.89 6.09
N ASP A 218 -9.00 4.18 5.93
CA ASP A 218 -9.00 4.86 4.63
C ASP A 218 -7.74 4.52 3.84
N ALA A 219 -7.84 4.48 2.50
CA ALA A 219 -6.72 4.23 1.57
C ALA A 219 -5.43 5.05 1.92
N GLN A 220 -5.59 6.17 2.63
CA GLN A 220 -4.55 7.08 3.10
C GLN A 220 -3.56 6.47 4.11
N TYR A 221 -3.89 5.37 4.78
CA TYR A 221 -3.05 4.76 5.82
C TYR A 221 -2.19 3.59 5.31
N TRP A 222 -2.50 3.07 4.12
CA TRP A 222 -1.80 1.94 3.50
C TRP A 222 -0.47 2.33 2.88
N ALA A 223 -0.30 3.63 2.64
CA ALA A 223 0.94 4.25 2.23
C ALA A 223 0.95 5.64 2.85
N VAL A 224 1.54 5.81 4.03
CA VAL A 224 1.75 7.15 4.59
C VAL A 224 2.80 7.84 3.74
N ARG A 225 2.45 8.33 2.55
CA ARG A 225 3.39 9.02 1.66
C ARG A 225 3.94 10.25 2.38
N GLN A 226 5.19 10.60 2.06
CA GLN A 226 5.78 11.86 2.50
C GLN A 226 4.84 13.01 2.15
N GLY A 227 4.37 13.72 3.17
CA GLY A 227 3.37 14.78 3.05
C GLY A 227 3.10 15.43 4.40
N SER A 228 2.42 16.58 4.38
CA SER A 228 2.18 17.41 5.57
C SER A 228 1.39 16.71 6.70
N ARG A 229 0.73 15.58 6.40
CA ARG A 229 -0.03 14.77 7.37
C ARG A 229 0.70 13.50 7.86
N ARG A 230 1.94 13.24 7.42
CA ARG A 230 2.65 12.00 7.78
C ARG A 230 2.74 11.80 9.28
N GLU A 231 3.16 12.81 10.03
CA GLU A 231 3.28 12.70 11.49
C GLU A 231 1.92 12.47 12.17
N GLU A 232 0.85 13.12 11.70
CA GLU A 232 -0.50 12.91 12.21
C GLU A 232 -0.97 11.45 11.98
N LEU A 233 -0.75 10.94 10.77
CA LEU A 233 -1.11 9.56 10.41
C LEU A 233 -0.28 8.54 11.20
N LEU A 234 1.03 8.80 11.38
CA LEU A 234 1.91 7.96 12.19
C LEU A 234 1.53 7.96 13.67
N ALA A 235 1.07 9.09 14.21
CA ALA A 235 0.59 9.16 15.59
C ALA A 235 -0.72 8.39 15.80
N ARG A 236 -1.59 8.36 14.78
CA ARG A 236 -2.87 7.65 14.81
C ARG A 236 -2.76 6.14 14.56
N LEU A 237 -1.78 5.73 13.77
CA LEU A 237 -1.67 4.36 13.28
C LEU A 237 -1.63 3.29 14.38
N PRO A 238 -0.82 3.41 15.46
CA PRO A 238 -0.75 2.39 16.50
C PRO A 238 -2.11 2.14 17.18
N ILE A 239 -2.94 3.17 17.29
CA ILE A 239 -4.25 3.09 17.93
C ILE A 239 -5.24 2.37 17.02
N TRP A 240 -5.23 2.68 15.72
CA TRP A 240 -6.09 1.97 14.75
C TRP A 240 -5.75 0.49 14.64
N LEU A 241 -4.47 0.20 14.58
CA LEU A 241 -3.97 -1.16 14.47
C LEU A 241 -4.27 -2.01 15.71
N SER A 242 -4.62 -1.38 16.85
CA SER A 242 -4.85 -2.09 18.11
C SER A 242 -6.14 -2.90 18.11
N LEU A 243 -6.99 -2.61 17.13
CA LEU A 243 -8.24 -3.29 16.85
C LEU A 243 -8.04 -4.59 16.04
N GLN A 244 -6.80 -4.89 15.64
CA GLN A 244 -6.43 -6.09 14.89
C GLN A 244 -5.79 -7.11 15.84
N GLU A 245 -5.92 -8.40 15.52
CA GLU A 245 -5.28 -9.47 16.31
C GLU A 245 -3.74 -9.39 16.23
N ALA A 246 -3.23 -9.05 15.05
CA ALA A 246 -1.81 -8.82 14.82
C ALA A 246 -1.58 -7.73 13.77
N VAL A 247 -0.36 -7.24 13.73
CA VAL A 247 0.06 -6.20 12.79
C VAL A 247 1.28 -6.62 12.00
N LEU A 248 1.37 -6.13 10.77
CA LEU A 248 2.57 -6.17 9.95
C LEU A 248 2.94 -4.75 9.57
N ILE A 249 4.13 -4.31 9.96
CA ILE A 249 4.57 -2.94 9.69
C ILE A 249 5.90 -2.99 8.97
N VAL A 250 5.97 -2.27 7.85
CA VAL A 250 7.20 -2.05 7.08
C VAL A 250 7.52 -0.57 7.11
N GLY A 251 8.63 -0.21 7.76
CA GLY A 251 8.98 1.20 7.98
C GLY A 251 10.38 1.39 8.55
N ALA A 252 10.69 2.64 8.87
CA ALA A 252 11.95 3.01 9.51
C ALA A 252 11.98 2.57 10.98
N ARG A 253 13.18 2.39 11.55
CA ARG A 253 13.36 1.88 12.91
C ARG A 253 12.67 2.75 13.96
N GLU A 254 12.70 4.06 13.78
CA GLU A 254 12.07 5.04 14.66
C GLU A 254 10.54 4.87 14.68
N GLU A 255 9.96 4.51 13.55
CA GLU A 255 8.51 4.29 13.40
C GLU A 255 8.11 2.97 14.06
N LEU A 256 8.92 1.93 13.90
CA LEU A 256 8.70 0.66 14.60
C LEU A 256 8.86 0.81 16.11
N GLN A 257 9.73 1.71 16.57
CA GLN A 257 9.85 2.03 18.00
C GLN A 257 8.55 2.66 18.53
N ARG A 258 7.93 3.59 17.79
CA ARG A 258 6.62 4.16 18.19
C ARG A 258 5.54 3.09 18.34
N ILE A 259 5.57 2.06 17.49
CA ILE A 259 4.64 0.94 17.57
C ILE A 259 4.90 0.12 18.83
N ARG A 260 6.16 -0.19 19.15
CA ARG A 260 6.51 -0.87 20.40
C ARG A 260 6.06 -0.07 21.63
N ASP A 261 6.32 1.23 21.63
CA ASP A 261 5.95 2.14 22.72
C ASP A 261 4.42 2.23 22.92
N ALA A 262 3.65 1.99 21.86
CA ALA A 262 2.18 1.91 21.91
C ALA A 262 1.63 0.61 22.53
N GLY A 263 2.51 -0.33 22.92
CA GLY A 263 2.12 -1.57 23.61
C GLY A 263 2.03 -2.80 22.70
N TYR A 264 2.72 -2.80 21.57
CA TYR A 264 2.82 -3.98 20.70
C TYR A 264 4.03 -4.83 21.07
N VAL A 265 3.80 -6.15 21.16
CA VAL A 265 4.84 -7.12 21.47
C VAL A 265 5.27 -7.82 20.17
N PRO A 266 6.56 -7.76 19.80
CA PRO A 266 7.05 -8.37 18.57
C PRO A 266 7.10 -9.89 18.67
N GLU A 267 6.53 -10.56 17.67
CA GLU A 267 6.87 -11.94 17.32
C GLU A 267 8.10 -11.97 16.40
N LEU A 268 8.20 -10.97 15.52
CA LEU A 268 9.30 -10.76 14.61
C LEU A 268 9.64 -9.27 14.55
N ASP A 269 10.91 -8.94 14.71
CA ASP A 269 11.40 -7.59 14.44
C ASP A 269 12.81 -7.63 13.84
N THR A 270 12.95 -7.07 12.65
CA THR A 270 14.22 -6.98 11.91
C THR A 270 14.80 -5.57 11.85
N GLY A 271 14.22 -4.63 12.59
CA GLY A 271 14.48 -3.20 12.55
C GLY A 271 13.86 -2.48 11.33
N ARG A 272 13.20 -3.24 10.44
CA ARG A 272 12.53 -2.73 9.22
C ARG A 272 11.18 -3.38 8.97
N VAL A 273 11.05 -4.64 9.38
CA VAL A 273 9.79 -5.36 9.38
C VAL A 273 9.45 -5.73 10.82
N PHE A 274 8.25 -5.38 11.22
CA PHE A 274 7.67 -5.70 12.52
C PHE A 274 6.43 -6.56 12.29
N VAL A 275 6.38 -7.72 12.95
CA VAL A 275 5.14 -8.48 13.14
C VAL A 275 4.96 -8.70 14.62
N GLY A 276 3.79 -8.35 15.13
CA GLY A 276 3.51 -8.44 16.55
C GLY A 276 2.03 -8.44 16.86
N THR A 277 1.73 -8.76 18.11
CA THR A 277 0.39 -8.66 18.67
C THR A 277 0.30 -7.38 19.47
N PHE A 278 -0.88 -6.78 19.46
CA PHE A 278 -1.17 -5.69 20.37
C PHE A 278 -1.38 -6.29 21.75
N GLU A 279 -0.60 -5.92 22.77
CA GLU A 279 -0.85 -6.30 24.17
C GLU A 279 -1.51 -5.17 24.96
N GLY A 280 -1.22 -3.93 24.58
CA GLY A 280 -1.81 -2.73 25.15
C GLY A 280 -1.38 -2.45 26.59
N CYS A 281 -2.04 -1.46 27.16
CA CYS A 281 -1.87 -1.02 28.52
C CYS A 281 -3.07 -1.43 29.35
N ALA A 282 -2.79 -1.96 30.53
CA ALA A 282 -3.78 -2.20 31.56
C ALA A 282 -3.92 -0.96 32.46
N GLY A 283 -5.06 -0.80 33.10
CA GLY A 283 -5.26 0.26 34.08
C GLY A 283 -6.56 0.12 34.85
N ARG A 284 -6.74 1.05 35.79
CA ARG A 284 -7.93 1.14 36.63
C ARG A 284 -8.69 2.42 36.31
N VAL A 285 -10.00 2.27 36.14
CA VAL A 285 -10.95 3.38 36.07
C VAL A 285 -11.59 3.52 37.43
N GLU A 286 -11.58 4.72 37.99
CA GLU A 286 -12.21 5.04 39.27
C GLU A 286 -13.18 6.21 39.07
N VAL A 287 -14.44 6.04 39.43
CA VAL A 287 -15.46 7.07 39.23
C VAL A 287 -16.25 7.27 40.52
N GLU A 288 -16.11 8.43 41.12
CA GLU A 288 -16.87 8.78 42.31
C GLU A 288 -18.36 8.89 41.98
N GLY A 289 -19.20 8.19 42.75
CA GLY A 289 -20.64 8.06 42.48
C GLY A 289 -20.98 7.30 41.19
N GLY A 290 -20.00 6.58 40.61
CA GLY A 290 -20.13 5.92 39.31
C GLY A 290 -20.67 4.49 39.34
N ALA A 291 -21.05 3.95 40.50
CA ALA A 291 -21.47 2.56 40.63
C ALA A 291 -22.59 2.18 39.64
N GLY A 292 -22.38 1.11 38.87
CA GLY A 292 -23.33 0.62 37.86
C GLY A 292 -23.40 1.43 36.56
N LYS A 293 -22.62 2.51 36.41
CA LYS A 293 -22.53 3.26 35.15
C LYS A 293 -21.56 2.58 34.18
N VAL A 294 -21.71 2.90 32.89
CA VAL A 294 -20.77 2.52 31.84
C VAL A 294 -19.72 3.61 31.68
N ALA A 295 -18.46 3.20 31.69
CA ALA A 295 -17.30 4.02 31.38
C ALA A 295 -16.73 3.60 30.03
N HIS A 296 -16.66 4.56 29.10
CA HIS A 296 -16.05 4.41 27.79
C HIS A 296 -14.60 4.83 27.85
N VAL A 297 -13.69 3.91 27.51
CA VAL A 297 -12.24 4.14 27.57
C VAL A 297 -11.66 4.00 26.18
N GLY A 298 -10.91 5.01 25.74
CA GLY A 298 -10.23 5.01 24.45
C GLY A 298 -8.87 5.68 24.51
N ALA A 299 -8.23 5.87 23.36
CA ALA A 299 -6.93 6.52 23.27
C ALA A 299 -6.95 7.67 22.25
N TRP A 300 -6.35 8.78 22.64
CA TRP A 300 -6.25 9.98 21.85
C TRP A 300 -5.20 9.81 20.73
N PRO A 301 -5.44 10.28 19.49
CA PRO A 301 -6.51 11.19 19.06
C PRO A 301 -7.68 10.49 18.35
N LEU A 302 -8.00 9.24 18.72
CA LEU A 302 -9.23 8.60 18.27
C LEU A 302 -10.36 8.98 19.23
N ASN A 303 -11.53 9.30 18.68
CA ASN A 303 -12.72 9.61 19.47
C ASN A 303 -13.63 8.39 19.67
N THR A 304 -13.15 7.21 19.29
CA THR A 304 -13.88 5.94 19.41
C THR A 304 -13.38 5.18 20.63
N ALA A 305 -14.30 4.71 21.47
CA ALA A 305 -13.95 3.89 22.62
C ALA A 305 -13.27 2.60 22.15
N ALA A 306 -12.19 2.21 22.81
CA ALA A 306 -11.54 0.92 22.60
C ALA A 306 -12.22 -0.18 23.42
N VAL A 307 -12.78 0.18 24.59
CA VAL A 307 -13.49 -0.73 25.48
C VAL A 307 -14.54 0.04 26.28
N ASP A 308 -15.65 -0.63 26.55
CA ASP A 308 -16.68 -0.19 27.47
C ASP A 308 -16.63 -1.07 28.72
N VAL A 309 -16.57 -0.45 29.90
CA VAL A 309 -16.52 -1.17 31.18
C VAL A 309 -17.66 -0.73 32.09
N THR A 310 -18.36 -1.70 32.68
CA THR A 310 -19.35 -1.44 33.72
C THR A 310 -18.66 -1.30 35.06
N LEU A 311 -18.90 -0.18 35.74
CA LEU A 311 -18.28 0.13 37.02
C LEU A 311 -18.92 -0.68 38.16
N GLY A 312 -18.07 -1.28 38.99
CA GLY A 312 -18.48 -2.06 40.15
C GLY A 312 -19.18 -1.25 41.24
N GLY A 313 -19.57 -1.92 42.33
CA GLY A 313 -20.27 -1.29 43.45
C GLY A 313 -19.45 -0.21 44.17
N ASP A 314 -18.13 -0.23 44.03
CA ASP A 314 -17.20 0.79 44.53
C ASP A 314 -16.90 1.91 43.50
N GLY A 315 -17.56 1.89 42.34
CA GLY A 315 -17.34 2.84 41.26
C GLY A 315 -16.04 2.58 40.49
N THR A 316 -15.44 1.39 40.60
CA THR A 316 -14.19 1.07 39.91
C THR A 316 -14.34 -0.06 38.88
N ALA A 317 -13.48 -0.04 37.86
CA ALA A 317 -13.36 -1.13 36.89
C ALA A 317 -11.90 -1.31 36.46
N MET A 318 -11.52 -2.56 36.18
CA MET A 318 -10.23 -2.88 35.56
C MET A 318 -10.38 -2.88 34.05
N VAL A 319 -9.45 -2.22 33.39
CA VAL A 319 -9.27 -2.24 31.94
C VAL A 319 -8.06 -3.09 31.65
N GLU A 320 -8.26 -4.22 30.98
CA GLU A 320 -7.19 -5.17 30.70
C GLU A 320 -6.28 -4.71 29.57
N ARG A 321 -6.87 -4.14 28.50
CA ARG A 321 -6.15 -3.78 27.28
C ARG A 321 -6.76 -2.56 26.60
N VAL A 322 -6.02 -1.45 26.55
CA VAL A 322 -6.26 -0.27 25.69
C VAL A 322 -4.95 0.25 25.11
N PRO A 323 -4.96 1.04 24.01
CA PRO A 323 -3.74 1.58 23.44
C PRO A 323 -2.96 2.43 24.44
N CYS A 324 -1.64 2.22 24.52
CA CYS A 324 -0.78 2.99 25.40
C CYS A 324 -0.61 4.43 24.91
N GLY A 325 -0.27 5.33 25.83
CA GLY A 325 -0.17 6.77 25.56
C GLY A 325 -1.29 7.55 26.24
N GLU A 326 -1.84 8.54 25.57
CA GLU A 326 -2.89 9.40 26.12
C GLU A 326 -4.25 8.69 26.05
N VAL A 327 -4.69 8.16 27.19
CA VAL A 327 -5.96 7.45 27.37
C VAL A 327 -7.03 8.44 27.81
N TRP A 328 -8.22 8.33 27.23
CA TRP A 328 -9.36 9.16 27.59
C TRP A 328 -10.51 8.36 28.17
N LEU A 329 -11.33 9.03 28.98
CA LEU A 329 -12.49 8.49 29.68
C LEU A 329 -13.73 9.38 29.45
N VAL A 330 -14.85 8.74 29.13
CA VAL A 330 -16.21 9.31 29.18
C VAL A 330 -17.09 8.41 30.03
N VAL A 331 -17.93 8.98 30.89
CA VAL A 331 -18.85 8.21 31.74
C VAL A 331 -20.29 8.61 31.41
N ASP A 332 -21.16 7.63 31.21
CA ASP A 332 -22.56 7.89 30.86
C ASP A 332 -23.27 8.76 31.91
N GLY A 333 -23.86 9.86 31.43
CA GLY A 333 -24.61 10.79 32.28
C GLY A 333 -23.75 11.51 33.34
N GLN A 334 -22.42 11.51 33.24
CA GLN A 334 -21.54 12.16 34.20
C GLN A 334 -20.38 12.90 33.51
N ARG A 335 -20.25 14.19 33.83
CA ARG A 335 -19.07 14.97 33.44
C ARG A 335 -18.01 14.88 34.53
N CYS A 336 -16.78 14.57 34.14
CA CYS A 336 -15.65 14.52 35.04
C CYS A 336 -15.05 15.92 35.24
N ALA A 337 -14.70 16.26 36.48
CA ALA A 337 -13.90 17.43 36.81
C ALA A 337 -12.52 17.34 36.14
N GLY A 338 -12.00 18.47 35.66
CA GLY A 338 -10.72 18.53 34.94
C GLY A 338 -10.80 18.19 33.44
N ALA A 339 -11.96 17.73 32.94
CA ALA A 339 -12.20 17.62 31.50
C ALA A 339 -12.51 19.02 30.90
N GLU A 340 -11.73 19.41 29.89
CA GLU A 340 -11.99 20.63 29.11
C GLU A 340 -13.41 20.61 28.49
N PRO A 341 -14.09 21.76 28.30
CA PRO A 341 -15.42 21.80 27.71
C PRO A 341 -15.47 21.08 26.34
N GLY A 342 -16.31 20.04 26.26
CA GLY A 342 -16.50 19.25 25.04
C GLY A 342 -15.40 18.20 24.76
N LEU A 343 -14.45 18.01 25.68
CA LEU A 343 -13.39 16.99 25.56
C LEU A 343 -13.52 15.94 26.68
N PRO A 344 -13.08 14.69 26.43
CA PRO A 344 -13.06 13.67 27.46
C PRO A 344 -11.96 13.95 28.51
N LEU A 345 -12.07 13.32 29.68
CA LEU A 345 -10.99 13.33 30.68
C LEU A 345 -9.80 12.53 30.14
N ARG A 346 -8.56 13.00 30.30
CA ARG A 346 -7.37 12.37 29.72
C ARG A 346 -6.30 12.10 30.78
N THR A 347 -5.56 11.01 30.59
CA THR A 347 -4.35 10.66 31.38
C THR A 347 -3.36 9.91 30.49
N THR A 348 -2.14 9.66 30.96
CA THR A 348 -1.14 8.88 30.21
C THR A 348 -0.92 7.50 30.81
N TRP A 349 -1.14 6.44 30.04
CA TRP A 349 -0.85 5.06 30.41
C TRP A 349 0.41 4.57 29.67
N ARG A 350 1.21 3.71 30.33
CA ARG A 350 2.49 3.22 29.81
C ARG A 350 2.55 1.71 29.85
N PHE A 351 3.17 1.12 28.83
CA PHE A 351 3.28 -0.33 28.74
C PHE A 351 4.03 -0.90 29.96
N GLY A 352 3.50 -1.98 30.54
CA GLY A 352 4.07 -2.62 31.73
C GLY A 352 3.88 -1.85 33.06
N ALA A 353 3.19 -0.70 33.05
CA ALA A 353 2.86 0.05 34.26
C ALA A 353 1.35 0.35 34.29
N PRO A 354 0.57 -0.25 35.21
CA PRO A 354 -0.87 -0.05 35.25
C PRO A 354 -1.19 1.43 35.49
N GLY A 355 -2.00 2.00 34.59
CA GLY A 355 -2.47 3.38 34.71
C GLY A 355 -3.66 3.50 35.66
N THR A 356 -3.95 4.72 36.11
CA THR A 356 -5.20 5.03 36.79
C THR A 356 -5.81 6.29 36.19
N ILE A 357 -7.10 6.26 35.90
CA ILE A 357 -7.88 7.45 35.54
C ILE A 357 -9.05 7.58 36.52
N ALA A 358 -9.11 8.74 37.20
CA ALA A 358 -10.10 9.01 38.23
C ALA A 358 -11.03 10.13 37.79
N CYS A 359 -12.35 9.87 37.78
CA CYS A 359 -13.39 10.83 37.46
C CYS A 359 -14.13 11.24 38.74
N VAL A 360 -13.89 12.46 39.18
CA VAL A 360 -14.72 13.13 40.20
C VAL A 360 -15.83 13.89 39.47
N PRO A 361 -17.12 13.78 39.85
CA PRO A 361 -18.19 14.55 39.25
C PRO A 361 -17.87 16.05 39.23
N ALA A 362 -18.00 16.70 38.07
CA ALA A 362 -17.94 18.15 38.00
C ALA A 362 -19.10 18.74 38.82
N THR A 363 -18.81 19.70 39.69
CA THR A 363 -19.87 20.44 40.40
C THR A 363 -20.77 21.07 39.35
N PRO A 364 -22.11 20.90 39.42
CA PRO A 364 -23.00 21.58 38.50
C PRO A 364 -22.75 23.08 38.66
N GLU A 365 -22.20 23.72 37.63
CA GLU A 365 -22.19 25.18 37.56
C GLU A 365 -23.65 25.60 37.63
N LEU A 366 -24.02 26.30 38.71
CA LEU A 366 -25.33 26.94 38.80
C LEU A 366 -25.49 27.78 37.53
N PRO A 367 -26.60 27.63 36.78
CA PRO A 367 -26.85 28.50 35.65
C PRO A 367 -26.86 29.96 36.14
N PRO A 368 -26.36 30.90 35.33
CA PRO A 368 -26.31 32.31 35.70
C PRO A 368 -27.68 32.90 36.05
#